data_AF-A0A7C4B4W0-F1
#
_entry.id   AF-A0A7C4B4W0-F1
#
_cell.length_a   1.000
_cell.length_b   1.000
_cell.length_c   1.000
_cell.angle_alpha   90.00
_cell.angle_beta   90.00
_cell.angle_gamma   90.00
#
_symmetry.space_group_name_H-M   'P 1'
#
loop_
_entity.id
_entity.type
_entity.pdbx_description
1 polymer ?
#
loop_
_entity_poly.entity_id
_entity_poly.type
_entity_poly.pdbx_seq_one_letter_code
_entity_poly.pdbx_strand_id
1 'polypeptide(L)'
;MRLTITRALNFQESMEETAKFSKYLFTAPNPLYTGTALLLVSVLTGFLFFYPDERSALFGLAIFGIPGLLAGLLTKLFVVASGGKIYFRRSFLLALLSMAFPVFFGILWRVLSLFTHVEMIYALIISPASIVFFRHFVIYAIATPSHPITLPNAIIHTVLIAIPMTYLIPLNANQIVVLIASTALFLLASAIFMEIVSYPMQRFFGVKAGALVKPLLDHLTEKDVASASALEKFLDSFASKVNVYMGV
;
A
#
# COMPACT_ATOMS: atom_id res chain seq x y z
N MET A 1 -12.14 9.54 -40.21
CA MET A 1 -11.18 9.71 -39.10
C MET A 1 -9.78 9.69 -39.72
N ARG A 2 -9.18 10.87 -39.98
CA ARG A 2 -7.86 10.97 -40.61
C ARG A 2 -6.81 10.56 -39.58
N LEU A 3 -6.13 9.44 -39.82
CA LEU A 3 -4.89 9.08 -39.14
C LEU A 3 -3.81 10.05 -39.61
N THR A 4 -3.52 11.05 -38.78
CA THR A 4 -2.39 11.96 -39.01
C THR A 4 -1.11 11.16 -38.75
N ILE A 5 -0.27 11.10 -39.79
CA ILE A 5 1.01 10.42 -39.83
C ILE A 5 1.88 10.88 -38.64
N THR A 6 2.30 9.91 -37.84
CA THR A 6 3.20 10.05 -36.69
C THR A 6 4.50 10.73 -37.11
N ARG A 7 4.74 11.93 -36.57
CA ARG A 7 6.05 12.58 -36.56
C ARG A 7 7.04 11.61 -35.90
N ALA A 8 8.12 11.24 -36.58
CA ALA A 8 9.21 10.51 -35.95
C ALA A 8 9.81 11.43 -34.88
N LEU A 9 9.49 11.16 -33.61
CA LEU A 9 10.10 11.85 -32.47
C LEU A 9 11.61 11.58 -32.52
N ASN A 10 12.40 12.64 -32.39
CA ASN A 10 13.84 12.47 -32.20
C ASN A 10 14.07 11.62 -30.93
N PHE A 11 15.14 10.82 -30.90
CA PHE A 11 15.44 9.92 -29.77
C PHE A 11 15.34 10.62 -28.40
N GLN A 12 15.82 11.87 -28.32
CA GLN A 12 15.73 12.71 -27.12
C GLN A 12 14.29 13.07 -26.73
N GLU A 13 13.44 13.42 -27.69
CA GLU A 13 12.03 13.75 -27.43
C GLU A 13 11.25 12.50 -26.98
N SER A 14 11.52 11.34 -27.57
CA SER A 14 10.92 10.07 -27.14
C SER A 14 11.35 9.69 -25.72
N MET A 15 12.64 9.86 -25.37
CA MET A 15 13.11 9.65 -24.00
C MET A 15 12.46 10.62 -23.00
N GLU A 16 12.30 11.89 -23.39
CA GLU A 16 11.68 12.90 -22.53
C GLU A 16 10.18 12.63 -22.32
N GLU A 17 9.45 12.26 -23.36
CA GLU A 17 8.04 11.86 -23.24
C GLU A 17 7.89 10.60 -22.38
N THR A 18 8.77 9.61 -22.57
CA THR A 18 8.78 8.39 -21.75
C THR A 18 9.07 8.72 -20.29
N ALA A 19 10.02 9.62 -20.01
CA ALA A 19 10.33 10.07 -18.66
C ALA A 19 9.16 10.84 -18.01
N LYS A 20 8.48 11.72 -18.76
CA LYS A 20 7.28 12.43 -18.31
C LYS A 20 6.14 11.46 -18.01
N PHE A 21 5.90 10.49 -18.89
CA PHE A 21 4.87 9.47 -18.71
C PHE A 21 5.17 8.57 -17.51
N SER A 22 6.41 8.08 -17.39
CA SER A 22 6.87 7.31 -16.23
C SER A 22 6.68 8.08 -14.93
N LYS A 23 7.12 9.35 -14.88
CA LYS A 23 6.91 10.23 -13.73
C LYS A 23 5.42 10.37 -13.39
N TYR A 24 4.57 10.59 -14.38
CA TYR A 24 3.12 10.70 -14.16
C TYR A 24 2.54 9.42 -13.57
N LEU A 25 2.92 8.25 -14.10
CA LEU A 25 2.43 6.94 -13.66
C LEU A 25 2.82 6.60 -12.21
N PHE A 26 4.04 6.96 -11.80
CA PHE A 26 4.57 6.66 -10.47
C PHE A 26 4.28 7.75 -9.42
N THR A 27 3.84 8.94 -9.85
CA THR A 27 3.51 10.02 -8.91
C THR A 27 2.18 9.74 -8.22
N ALA A 28 2.21 9.59 -6.90
CA ALA A 28 0.99 9.45 -6.13
C ALA A 28 0.10 10.70 -6.27
N PRO A 29 -1.24 10.52 -6.39
CA PRO A 29 -2.18 11.62 -6.58
C PRO A 29 -2.22 12.57 -5.36
N ASN A 30 -2.85 13.74 -5.56
CA ASN A 30 -3.02 14.73 -4.50
C ASN A 30 -3.82 14.12 -3.32
N PRO A 31 -3.40 14.30 -2.05
CA PRO A 31 -4.06 13.68 -0.90
C PRO A 31 -5.55 14.04 -0.78
N LEU A 32 -5.96 15.21 -1.29
CA LEU A 32 -7.37 15.61 -1.28
C LEU A 32 -8.22 14.70 -2.16
N TYR A 33 -7.83 14.45 -3.41
CA TYR A 33 -8.56 13.53 -4.31
C TYR A 33 -8.54 12.10 -3.80
N THR A 34 -7.42 11.68 -3.22
CA THR A 34 -7.29 10.35 -2.62
C THR A 34 -8.17 10.20 -1.39
N GLY A 35 -8.23 11.24 -0.54
CA GLY A 35 -9.07 11.29 0.65
C GLY A 35 -10.56 11.29 0.31
N THR A 36 -10.98 12.05 -0.70
CA THR A 36 -12.38 12.02 -1.16
C THR A 36 -12.75 10.67 -1.77
N ALA A 37 -11.88 10.08 -2.59
CA ALA A 37 -12.07 8.72 -3.10
C ALA A 37 -12.16 7.70 -1.96
N LEU A 38 -11.35 7.85 -0.91
CA LEU A 38 -11.40 6.98 0.28
C LEU A 38 -12.76 7.07 0.97
N LEU A 39 -13.29 8.27 1.16
CA LEU A 39 -14.61 8.46 1.75
C LEU A 39 -15.72 7.82 0.90
N LEU A 40 -15.68 8.00 -0.43
CA LEU A 40 -16.63 7.38 -1.34
C LEU A 40 -16.58 5.85 -1.26
N VAL A 41 -15.37 5.28 -1.32
CA VAL A 41 -15.18 3.82 -1.19
C VAL A 41 -15.65 3.32 0.18
N SER A 42 -15.47 4.12 1.24
CA SER A 42 -15.93 3.77 2.59
C SER A 42 -17.45 3.71 2.69
N VAL A 43 -18.17 4.64 2.05
CA VAL A 43 -19.64 4.59 1.95
C VAL A 43 -20.08 3.34 1.19
N LEU A 44 -19.48 3.05 0.04
CA LEU A 44 -19.77 1.84 -0.74
C LEU A 44 -19.51 0.56 0.07
N THR A 45 -18.42 0.56 0.85
CA THR A 45 -18.08 -0.57 1.73
C THR A 45 -19.13 -0.74 2.84
N GLY A 46 -19.68 0.35 3.36
CA GLY A 46 -20.83 0.32 4.28
C GLY A 46 -22.03 -0.42 3.69
N PHE A 47 -22.41 -0.11 2.44
CA PHE A 47 -23.49 -0.80 1.74
C PHE A 47 -23.17 -2.27 1.40
N LEU A 48 -21.89 -2.64 1.30
CA LEU A 48 -21.52 -4.04 1.09
C LEU A 48 -21.78 -4.88 2.34
N PHE A 49 -21.38 -4.40 3.52
CA PHE A 49 -21.57 -5.16 4.76
C PHE A 49 -22.99 -5.05 5.31
N PHE A 50 -23.58 -3.86 5.27
CA PHE A 50 -24.89 -3.60 5.85
C PHE A 50 -25.97 -3.45 4.76
N TYR A 51 -27.25 -3.48 5.14
CA TYR A 51 -28.35 -3.30 4.17
C TYR A 51 -28.37 -1.87 3.63
N PRO A 52 -28.62 -1.60 2.34
CA PRO A 52 -28.53 -0.25 1.79
C PRO A 52 -29.57 0.70 2.41
N ASP A 53 -29.15 1.41 3.45
CA ASP A 53 -29.89 2.45 4.18
C ASP A 53 -28.94 3.61 4.57
N GLU A 54 -29.50 4.71 5.05
CA GLU A 54 -28.72 5.88 5.47
C GLU A 54 -27.72 5.54 6.60
N ARG A 55 -28.08 4.60 7.48
CA ARG A 55 -27.22 4.17 8.59
C ARG A 55 -25.99 3.41 8.09
N SER A 56 -26.11 2.67 7.01
CA SER A 56 -25.00 1.90 6.42
C SER A 56 -23.95 2.79 5.80
N ALA A 57 -24.35 3.91 5.19
CA ALA A 57 -23.41 4.93 4.75
C ALA A 57 -22.64 5.53 5.95
N LEU A 58 -23.35 5.83 7.04
CA LEU A 58 -22.74 6.34 8.27
C LEU A 58 -21.81 5.31 8.93
N PHE A 59 -22.18 4.03 8.99
CA PHE A 59 -21.32 2.96 9.49
C PHE A 59 -20.10 2.77 8.60
N GLY A 60 -20.24 2.83 7.27
CA GLY A 60 -19.11 2.78 6.35
C GLY A 60 -18.12 3.91 6.59
N LEU A 61 -18.61 5.14 6.79
CA LEU A 61 -17.79 6.29 7.13
C LEU A 61 -17.15 6.18 8.52
N ALA A 62 -17.89 5.74 9.52
CA ALA A 62 -17.41 5.66 10.90
C ALA A 62 -16.38 4.54 11.11
N ILE A 63 -16.61 3.37 10.49
CA ILE A 63 -15.76 2.18 10.64
C ILE A 63 -14.56 2.22 9.69
N PHE A 64 -14.71 2.77 8.48
CA PHE A 64 -13.64 2.74 7.47
C PHE A 64 -13.16 4.13 7.04
N GLY A 65 -14.07 5.08 6.83
CA GLY A 65 -13.73 6.41 6.30
C GLY A 65 -12.86 7.23 7.24
N ILE A 66 -13.36 7.50 8.45
CA ILE A 66 -12.65 8.27 9.47
C ILE A 66 -11.33 7.55 9.85
N PRO A 67 -11.34 6.25 10.20
CA PRO A 67 -10.11 5.49 10.43
C PRO A 67 -9.11 5.54 9.27
N GLY A 68 -9.58 5.47 8.02
CA GLY A 68 -8.73 5.54 6.83
C GLY A 68 -8.06 6.89 6.63
N LEU A 69 -8.79 8.00 6.84
CA LEU A 69 -8.21 9.34 6.81
C LEU A 69 -7.18 9.54 7.92
N LEU A 70 -7.51 9.12 9.14
CA LEU A 70 -6.60 9.18 10.28
C LEU A 70 -5.36 8.32 10.03
N ALA A 71 -5.52 7.11 9.50
CA ALA A 71 -4.40 6.25 9.12
C ALA A 71 -3.53 6.94 8.07
N GLY A 72 -4.10 7.55 7.03
CA GLY A 72 -3.37 8.30 6.02
C GLY A 72 -2.51 9.44 6.58
N LEU A 73 -3.02 10.14 7.60
CA LEU A 73 -2.27 11.20 8.30
C LEU A 73 -1.19 10.62 9.23
N LEU A 74 -1.58 9.70 10.12
CA LEU A 74 -0.71 9.17 11.16
C LEU A 74 0.45 8.36 10.59
N THR A 75 0.24 7.59 9.52
CA THR A 75 1.29 6.75 8.92
C THR A 75 2.53 7.58 8.56
N LYS A 76 2.36 8.78 8.00
CA LYS A 76 3.50 9.64 7.71
C LYS A 76 4.22 10.04 8.99
N LEU A 77 3.47 10.52 10.00
CA LEU A 77 4.04 11.01 11.25
C LEU A 77 4.87 9.92 11.95
N PHE A 78 4.31 8.72 12.08
CA PHE A 78 5.00 7.62 12.73
C PHE A 78 6.18 7.09 11.91
N VAL A 79 6.05 6.95 10.59
CA VAL A 79 7.16 6.51 9.74
C VAL A 79 8.33 7.50 9.80
N VAL A 80 8.06 8.80 9.75
CA VAL A 80 9.10 9.84 9.88
C VAL A 80 9.70 9.86 11.29
N ALA A 81 8.88 9.72 12.34
CA ALA A 81 9.35 9.64 13.72
C ALA A 81 10.26 8.42 13.97
N SER A 82 10.03 7.31 13.25
CA SER A 82 10.89 6.12 13.30
C SER A 82 12.11 6.18 12.36
N GLY A 83 12.44 7.34 11.80
CA GLY A 83 13.60 7.54 10.93
C GLY A 83 13.41 7.10 9.47
N GLY A 84 12.19 6.76 9.07
CA GLY A 84 11.83 6.48 7.68
C GLY A 84 11.52 7.75 6.88
N LYS A 85 11.32 7.61 5.57
CA LYS A 85 10.89 8.71 4.68
C LYS A 85 9.68 8.26 3.88
N ILE A 86 8.56 8.97 4.05
CA ILE A 86 7.35 8.76 3.27
C ILE A 86 6.64 10.10 3.03
N TYR A 87 6.03 10.26 1.86
CA TYR A 87 5.30 11.46 1.46
C TYR A 87 3.82 11.32 1.79
N PHE A 88 3.15 12.44 2.11
CA PHE A 88 1.69 12.43 2.40
C PHE A 88 0.87 11.82 1.25
N ARG A 89 1.23 12.12 -0.01
CA ARG A 89 0.56 11.56 -1.20
C ARG A 89 0.56 10.02 -1.20
N ARG A 90 1.71 9.42 -0.94
CA ARG A 90 1.88 7.95 -0.88
C ARG A 90 1.17 7.35 0.34
N SER A 91 1.16 8.07 1.47
CA SER A 91 0.48 7.65 2.70
C SER A 91 -1.04 7.58 2.54
N PHE A 92 -1.66 8.61 1.96
CA PHE A 92 -3.08 8.61 1.65
C PHE A 92 -3.44 7.58 0.56
N LEU A 93 -2.57 7.42 -0.45
CA LEU A 93 -2.77 6.39 -1.48
C LEU A 93 -2.74 4.99 -0.85
N LEU A 94 -1.81 4.74 0.08
CA LEU A 94 -1.76 3.48 0.82
C LEU A 94 -3.02 3.25 1.65
N ALA A 95 -3.56 4.28 2.30
CA ALA A 95 -4.83 4.18 3.03
C ALA A 95 -6.00 3.83 2.10
N LEU A 96 -6.10 4.49 0.93
CA LEU A 96 -7.10 4.18 -0.08
C LEU A 96 -6.94 2.75 -0.63
N LEU A 97 -5.74 2.35 -1.02
CA LEU A 97 -5.49 1.00 -1.54
C LEU A 97 -5.77 -0.09 -0.50
N SER A 98 -5.57 0.22 0.79
CA SER A 98 -5.94 -0.70 1.88
C SER A 98 -7.45 -0.98 1.92
N MET A 99 -8.29 -0.06 1.42
CA MET A 99 -9.75 -0.27 1.35
C MET A 99 -10.16 -1.36 0.36
N ALA A 100 -9.27 -1.80 -0.53
CA ALA A 100 -9.54 -2.93 -1.41
C ALA A 100 -9.85 -4.21 -0.61
N PHE A 101 -9.29 -4.38 0.59
CA PHE A 101 -9.52 -5.56 1.42
C PHE A 101 -10.93 -5.60 2.04
N PRO A 102 -11.41 -4.56 2.76
CA PRO A 102 -12.82 -4.47 3.15
C PRO A 102 -13.79 -4.66 1.99
N VAL A 103 -13.53 -4.05 0.84
CA VAL A 103 -14.37 -4.22 -0.35
C VAL A 103 -14.37 -5.69 -0.82
N PHE A 104 -13.19 -6.30 -0.95
CA PHE A 104 -13.05 -7.69 -1.37
C PHE A 104 -13.77 -8.65 -0.42
N PHE A 105 -13.52 -8.54 0.89
CA PHE A 105 -14.17 -9.40 1.89
C PHE A 105 -15.67 -9.14 2.01
N GLY A 106 -16.12 -7.90 1.81
CA GLY A 106 -17.55 -7.57 1.75
C GLY A 106 -18.25 -8.21 0.56
N ILE A 107 -17.65 -8.14 -0.63
CA ILE A 107 -18.16 -8.82 -1.84
C ILE A 107 -18.14 -10.33 -1.64
N LEU A 108 -17.02 -10.88 -1.17
CA LEU A 108 -16.86 -12.32 -0.94
C LEU A 108 -17.91 -12.84 0.03
N TRP A 109 -18.14 -12.13 1.14
CA TRP A 109 -19.20 -12.48 2.09
C TRP A 109 -20.60 -12.42 1.46
N ARG A 110 -20.91 -11.36 0.69
CA ARG A 110 -22.20 -11.26 -0.01
C ARG A 110 -22.44 -12.43 -0.94
N VAL A 111 -21.42 -12.89 -1.66
CA VAL A 111 -21.54 -14.07 -2.53
C VAL A 111 -21.66 -15.35 -1.71
N LEU A 112 -20.82 -15.55 -0.70
CA LEU A 112 -20.84 -16.76 0.12
C LEU A 112 -22.13 -16.91 0.93
N SER A 113 -22.70 -15.81 1.41
CA SER A 113 -23.97 -15.81 2.16
C SER A 113 -25.18 -16.24 1.33
N LEU A 114 -25.08 -16.25 -0.01
CA LEU A 114 -26.11 -16.84 -0.87
C LEU A 114 -26.14 -18.37 -0.80
N PHE A 115 -25.01 -18.99 -0.46
CA PHE A 115 -24.84 -20.45 -0.45
C PHE A 115 -24.65 -21.03 0.95
N THR A 116 -24.26 -20.20 1.92
CA THR A 116 -23.84 -20.63 3.26
C THR A 116 -24.36 -19.67 4.33
N HIS A 117 -24.44 -20.13 5.58
CA HIS A 117 -24.85 -19.30 6.72
C HIS A 117 -23.66 -18.58 7.39
N VAL A 118 -22.66 -18.16 6.63
CA VAL A 118 -21.51 -17.44 7.18
C VAL A 118 -21.94 -16.06 7.68
N GLU A 119 -21.73 -15.81 8.97
CA GLU A 119 -22.05 -14.52 9.58
C GLU A 119 -21.16 -13.40 9.02
N MET A 120 -21.79 -12.26 8.74
CA MET A 120 -21.13 -11.02 8.27
C MET A 120 -19.93 -10.62 9.13
N ILE A 121 -20.06 -10.83 10.44
CA ILE A 121 -19.11 -10.34 11.43
C ILE A 121 -17.70 -10.92 11.23
N TYR A 122 -17.59 -12.17 10.76
CA TYR A 122 -16.29 -12.79 10.48
C TYR A 122 -15.59 -12.16 9.27
N ALA A 123 -16.34 -11.84 8.22
CA ALA A 123 -15.78 -11.12 7.07
C ALA A 123 -15.37 -9.69 7.45
N LEU A 124 -16.18 -9.04 8.29
CA LEU A 124 -15.87 -7.71 8.81
C LEU A 124 -14.60 -7.72 9.67
N ILE A 125 -14.38 -8.75 10.49
CA ILE A 125 -13.19 -8.93 11.34
C ILE A 125 -11.94 -9.28 10.54
N ILE A 126 -12.04 -10.16 9.54
CA ILE A 126 -10.90 -10.59 8.72
C ILE A 126 -10.41 -9.43 7.83
N SER A 127 -11.30 -8.55 7.40
CA SER A 127 -10.93 -7.44 6.52
C SER A 127 -9.87 -6.50 7.10
N PRO A 128 -9.98 -5.91 8.31
CA PRO A 128 -8.92 -5.08 8.89
C PRO A 128 -7.68 -5.90 9.25
N ALA A 129 -7.79 -7.20 9.56
CA ALA A 129 -6.63 -8.04 9.81
C ALA A 129 -5.76 -8.17 8.54
N SER A 130 -6.39 -8.37 7.38
CA SER A 130 -5.69 -8.46 6.09
C SER A 130 -5.03 -7.14 5.65
N ILE A 131 -5.58 -5.99 6.07
CA ILE A 131 -4.98 -4.67 5.84
C ILE A 131 -3.56 -4.59 6.42
N VAL A 132 -3.31 -5.21 7.59
CA VAL A 132 -1.96 -5.22 8.21
C VAL A 132 -0.95 -5.85 7.27
N PHE A 133 -1.29 -6.97 6.63
CA PHE A 133 -0.39 -7.67 5.72
C PHE A 133 0.08 -6.76 4.59
N PHE A 134 -0.88 -6.12 3.91
CA PHE A 134 -0.61 -5.24 2.78
C PHE A 134 0.16 -3.99 3.20
N ARG A 135 -0.24 -3.36 4.30
CA ARG A 135 0.44 -2.15 4.79
C ARG A 135 1.87 -2.44 5.23
N HIS A 136 2.11 -3.53 5.93
CA HIS A 136 3.46 -3.92 6.32
C HIS A 136 4.33 -4.17 5.07
N PHE A 137 3.81 -4.93 4.10
CA PHE A 137 4.47 -5.15 2.81
C PHE A 137 4.86 -3.84 2.13
N VAL A 138 3.90 -2.92 1.95
CA VAL A 138 4.13 -1.65 1.24
C VAL A 138 5.10 -0.76 2.02
N ILE A 139 4.91 -0.57 3.33
CA ILE A 139 5.76 0.32 4.14
C ILE A 139 7.19 -0.21 4.19
N TYR A 140 7.37 -1.54 4.31
CA TYR A 140 8.69 -2.16 4.23
C TYR A 140 9.37 -1.90 2.88
N ALA A 141 8.61 -1.95 1.78
CA ALA A 141 9.14 -1.69 0.44
C ALA A 141 9.45 -0.21 0.17
N ILE A 142 8.63 0.73 0.65
CA ILE A 142 8.71 2.15 0.25
C ILE A 142 9.31 3.09 1.28
N ALA A 143 9.39 2.70 2.57
CA ALA A 143 9.90 3.57 3.63
C ALA A 143 11.28 3.13 4.11
N THR A 144 11.36 1.94 4.73
CA THR A 144 12.57 1.36 5.30
C THR A 144 12.41 -0.17 5.41
N PRO A 145 13.35 -0.99 4.93
CA PRO A 145 13.28 -2.46 5.01
C PRO A 145 13.68 -2.97 6.40
N SER A 146 12.92 -2.62 7.43
CA SER A 146 13.15 -2.98 8.82
C SER A 146 11.85 -3.31 9.54
N HIS A 147 11.71 -4.55 10.01
CA HIS A 147 10.48 -5.01 10.69
C HIS A 147 10.15 -4.23 11.96
N PRO A 148 11.10 -3.97 12.90
CA PRO A 148 10.78 -3.22 14.13
C PRO A 148 10.19 -1.83 13.87
N ILE A 149 10.60 -1.19 12.78
CA ILE A 149 10.11 0.14 12.39
C ILE A 149 8.75 0.05 11.69
N THR A 150 8.56 -0.97 10.85
CA THR A 150 7.41 -1.03 9.93
C THR A 150 6.20 -1.77 10.52
N LEU A 151 6.41 -2.70 11.45
CA LEU A 151 5.35 -3.47 12.10
C LEU A 151 4.37 -2.59 12.91
N PRO A 152 4.83 -1.68 13.81
CA PRO A 152 3.90 -0.81 14.53
C PRO A 152 3.07 0.06 13.58
N ASN A 153 3.71 0.56 12.52
CA ASN A 153 3.10 1.40 11.49
C ASN A 153 2.02 0.69 10.66
N ALA A 154 2.18 -0.62 10.46
CA ALA A 154 1.22 -1.44 9.72
C ALA A 154 -0.09 -1.63 10.51
N ILE A 155 0.02 -1.79 11.84
CA ILE A 155 -1.11 -2.07 12.74
C ILE A 155 -2.04 -0.86 12.93
N ILE A 156 -1.52 0.38 12.80
CA ILE A 156 -2.27 1.62 13.07
C ILE A 156 -3.65 1.62 12.41
N HIS A 157 -3.72 1.28 11.11
CA HIS A 157 -4.99 1.34 10.38
C HIS A 157 -6.00 0.31 10.89
N THR A 158 -5.54 -0.91 11.17
CA THR A 158 -6.36 -2.00 11.71
C THR A 158 -6.87 -1.66 13.10
N VAL A 159 -6.03 -1.08 13.97
CA VAL A 159 -6.47 -0.62 15.30
C VAL A 159 -7.49 0.50 15.18
N LEU A 160 -7.26 1.48 14.30
CA LEU A 160 -8.20 2.57 14.08
C LEU A 160 -9.55 2.09 13.55
N ILE A 161 -9.61 1.00 12.77
CA ILE A 161 -10.87 0.37 12.34
C ILE A 161 -11.50 -0.42 13.48
N ALA A 162 -10.68 -1.16 14.25
CA ALA A 162 -11.14 -2.01 15.33
C ALA A 162 -11.86 -1.21 16.45
N ILE A 163 -11.39 -0.01 16.78
CA ILE A 163 -11.99 0.85 17.82
C ILE A 163 -13.48 1.15 17.53
N PRO A 164 -13.84 1.85 16.44
CA PRO A 164 -15.24 2.13 16.12
C PRO A 164 -16.02 0.86 15.84
N MET A 165 -15.40 -0.18 15.26
CA MET A 165 -16.07 -1.48 15.06
C MET A 165 -16.53 -2.08 16.39
N THR A 166 -15.66 -2.15 17.41
CA THR A 166 -16.02 -2.70 18.74
C THR A 166 -17.03 -1.84 19.50
N TYR A 167 -17.06 -0.53 19.25
CA TYR A 167 -17.99 0.39 19.90
C TYR A 167 -19.38 0.37 19.25
N LEU A 168 -19.44 0.29 17.93
CA LEU A 168 -20.69 0.35 17.15
C LEU A 168 -21.34 -1.03 16.99
N ILE A 169 -20.55 -2.10 17.06
CA ILE A 169 -21.01 -3.48 16.89
C ILE A 169 -20.55 -4.29 18.10
N PRO A 170 -21.48 -4.80 18.93
CA PRO A 170 -21.11 -5.57 20.11
C PRO A 170 -20.43 -6.87 19.69
N LEU A 171 -19.13 -6.99 19.99
CA LEU A 171 -18.35 -8.19 19.72
C LEU A 171 -18.34 -9.13 20.93
N ASN A 172 -18.54 -10.42 20.67
CA ASN A 172 -18.37 -11.47 21.67
C ASN A 172 -16.88 -11.76 21.91
N ALA A 173 -16.55 -12.35 23.07
CA ALA A 173 -15.16 -12.70 23.42
C ALA A 173 -14.46 -13.53 22.31
N ASN A 174 -15.16 -14.50 21.73
CA ASN A 174 -14.64 -15.33 20.64
C ASN A 174 -14.28 -14.48 19.39
N GLN A 175 -15.10 -13.48 19.06
CA GLN A 175 -14.88 -12.61 17.90
C GLN A 175 -13.67 -11.69 18.11
N ILE A 176 -13.46 -11.21 19.34
CA ILE A 176 -12.26 -10.45 19.71
C ILE A 176 -11.01 -11.32 19.60
N VAL A 177 -11.07 -12.57 20.09
CA VAL A 177 -9.96 -13.52 19.94
C VAL A 177 -9.65 -13.78 18.46
N VAL A 178 -10.67 -13.97 17.63
CA VAL A 178 -10.49 -14.14 16.17
C VAL A 178 -9.87 -12.90 15.52
N LEU A 179 -10.27 -11.68 15.92
CA LEU A 179 -9.67 -10.44 15.43
C LEU A 179 -8.18 -10.36 15.77
N ILE A 180 -7.81 -10.64 17.03
CA ILE A 180 -6.42 -10.61 17.48
C ILE A 180 -5.61 -11.71 16.77
N ALA A 181 -6.12 -12.95 16.75
CA ALA A 181 -5.45 -14.09 16.15
C ALA A 181 -5.24 -13.91 14.64
N SER A 182 -6.27 -13.46 13.92
CA SER A 182 -6.15 -13.17 12.48
C SER A 182 -5.18 -12.03 12.21
N THR A 183 -5.21 -10.96 13.00
CA THR A 183 -4.26 -9.85 12.88
C THR A 183 -2.82 -10.31 13.10
N ALA A 184 -2.57 -11.11 14.15
CA ALA A 184 -1.26 -11.68 14.42
C ALA A 184 -0.81 -12.61 13.28
N LEU A 185 -1.71 -13.45 12.76
CA LEU A 185 -1.42 -14.34 11.64
C LEU A 185 -1.05 -13.57 10.38
N PHE A 186 -1.81 -12.56 9.98
CA PHE A 186 -1.51 -11.74 8.81
C PHE A 186 -0.20 -10.95 8.97
N LEU A 187 0.09 -10.48 10.19
CA LEU A 187 1.33 -9.79 10.50
C LEU A 187 2.55 -10.73 10.38
N LEU A 188 2.47 -11.93 10.97
CA LEU A 188 3.51 -12.95 10.86
C LEU A 188 3.71 -13.42 9.41
N ALA A 189 2.60 -13.68 8.70
CA ALA A 189 2.63 -14.05 7.29
C ALA A 189 3.31 -12.98 6.44
N SER A 190 3.03 -11.71 6.70
CA SER A 190 3.67 -10.59 6.00
C SER A 190 5.17 -10.52 6.27
N ALA A 191 5.60 -10.68 7.51
CA ALA A 191 7.03 -10.68 7.86
C ALA A 191 7.78 -11.83 7.18
N ILE A 192 7.24 -13.04 7.24
CA ILE A 192 7.82 -14.22 6.58
C ILE A 192 7.87 -14.02 5.06
N PHE A 193 6.78 -13.54 4.47
CA PHE A 193 6.70 -13.27 3.03
C PHE A 193 7.78 -12.28 2.57
N MET A 194 7.99 -11.18 3.31
CA MET A 194 9.02 -10.20 2.97
C MET A 194 10.44 -10.77 3.01
N GLU A 195 10.72 -11.64 3.97
CA GLU A 195 12.03 -12.30 4.06
C GLU A 195 12.21 -13.33 2.94
N ILE A 196 11.17 -14.08 2.57
CA ILE A 196 11.20 -14.99 1.40
C ILE A 196 11.46 -14.21 0.10
N VAL A 197 10.76 -13.10 -0.11
CA VAL A 197 10.91 -12.25 -1.32
C VAL A 197 12.28 -11.58 -1.34
N SER A 198 12.81 -11.17 -0.19
CA SER A 198 14.10 -10.48 -0.10
C SER A 198 15.29 -11.45 -0.14
N TYR A 199 15.10 -12.72 0.22
CA TYR A 199 16.15 -13.74 0.26
C TYR A 199 16.96 -13.89 -1.04
N PRO A 200 16.34 -14.06 -2.24
CA PRO A 200 17.12 -14.20 -3.47
C PRO A 200 17.93 -12.93 -3.77
N MET A 201 17.34 -11.75 -3.59
CA MET A 201 18.03 -10.47 -3.81
C MET A 201 19.23 -10.31 -2.88
N GLN A 202 19.04 -10.65 -1.60
CA GLN A 202 20.12 -10.57 -0.63
C GLN A 202 21.23 -11.59 -0.92
N ARG A 203 20.87 -12.80 -1.37
CA ARG A 203 21.83 -13.87 -1.68
C ARG A 203 22.67 -13.58 -2.92
N PHE A 204 22.06 -13.05 -3.98
CA PHE A 204 22.76 -12.81 -5.25
C PHE A 204 23.41 -11.42 -5.32
N PHE A 205 22.83 -10.43 -4.65
CA PHE A 205 23.21 -9.03 -4.82
C PHE A 205 23.62 -8.33 -3.52
N GLY A 206 23.53 -9.00 -2.37
CA GLY A 206 23.88 -8.42 -1.06
C GLY A 206 22.93 -7.33 -0.57
N VAL A 207 21.82 -7.08 -1.28
CA VAL A 207 20.88 -5.99 -1.00
C VAL A 207 19.46 -6.55 -0.86
N LYS A 208 18.72 -6.07 0.15
CA LYS A 208 17.30 -6.42 0.33
C LYS A 208 16.43 -5.77 -0.76
N ALA A 209 15.39 -6.48 -1.22
CA ALA A 209 14.49 -5.98 -2.27
C ALA A 209 13.89 -4.59 -1.95
N GLY A 210 13.42 -4.38 -0.72
CA GLY A 210 12.87 -3.09 -0.28
C GLY A 210 13.87 -1.93 -0.28
N ALA A 211 15.18 -2.22 -0.20
CA ALA A 211 16.22 -1.19 -0.26
C ALA A 211 16.40 -0.62 -1.67
N LEU A 212 15.88 -1.29 -2.72
CA LEU A 212 15.98 -0.85 -4.12
C LEU A 212 14.71 -0.17 -4.61
N VAL A 213 13.54 -0.62 -4.13
CA VAL A 213 12.23 -0.10 -4.55
C VAL A 213 12.09 1.39 -4.24
N LYS A 214 12.45 1.81 -3.03
CA LYS A 214 12.35 3.21 -2.63
C LYS A 214 13.27 4.14 -3.42
N PRO A 215 14.60 3.89 -3.55
CA PRO A 215 15.46 4.73 -4.38
C PRO A 215 15.01 4.82 -5.83
N LEU A 216 14.56 3.71 -6.43
CA LEU A 216 14.02 3.71 -7.78
C LEU A 216 12.78 4.63 -7.89
N LEU A 217 11.84 4.50 -6.96
CA LEU A 217 10.62 5.31 -6.96
C LEU A 217 10.94 6.80 -6.72
N ASP A 218 11.82 7.11 -5.77
CA ASP A 218 12.24 8.48 -5.46
C ASP A 218 13.06 9.11 -6.60
N HIS A 219 13.87 8.33 -7.32
CA HIS A 219 14.55 8.79 -8.52
C HIS A 219 13.55 9.16 -9.64
N LEU A 220 12.56 8.30 -9.89
CA LEU A 220 11.55 8.52 -10.93
C LEU A 220 10.60 9.68 -10.62
N THR A 221 10.20 9.87 -9.36
CA THR A 221 9.17 10.87 -9.00
C THR A 221 9.74 12.16 -8.44
N GLU A 222 10.76 12.07 -7.58
CA GLU A 222 11.28 13.19 -6.77
C GLU A 222 12.63 13.73 -7.26
N LYS A 223 13.30 13.05 -8.22
CA LYS A 223 14.66 13.40 -8.69
C LYS A 223 15.68 13.51 -7.54
N ASP A 224 15.56 12.64 -6.54
CA ASP A 224 16.42 12.65 -5.36
C ASP A 224 17.84 12.17 -5.71
N VAL A 225 18.84 13.03 -5.47
CA VAL A 225 20.25 12.77 -5.83
C VAL A 225 20.84 11.61 -5.02
N ALA A 226 20.46 11.48 -3.74
CA ALA A 226 20.90 10.38 -2.90
C ALA A 226 20.37 9.03 -3.41
N SER A 227 19.12 9.02 -3.86
CA SER A 227 18.47 7.84 -4.44
C SER A 227 19.08 7.46 -5.80
N ALA A 228 19.46 8.44 -6.62
CA ALA A 228 20.20 8.21 -7.88
C ALA A 228 21.55 7.52 -7.60
N SER A 229 22.33 8.04 -6.66
CA SER A 229 23.63 7.45 -6.29
C SER A 229 23.51 6.05 -5.70
N ALA A 230 22.45 5.77 -4.92
CA ALA A 230 22.18 4.44 -4.40
C ALA A 230 21.88 3.43 -5.52
N LEU A 231 21.15 3.86 -6.55
CA LEU A 231 20.84 3.04 -7.71
C LEU A 231 22.08 2.82 -8.59
N GLU A 232 22.90 3.85 -8.82
CA GLU A 232 24.18 3.74 -9.54
C GLU A 232 25.12 2.73 -8.88
N LYS A 233 25.31 2.81 -7.55
CA LYS A 233 26.13 1.85 -6.81
C LYS A 233 25.63 0.41 -6.95
N PHE A 234 24.32 0.22 -6.98
CA PHE A 234 23.74 -1.10 -7.22
C PHE A 234 24.00 -1.57 -8.65
N LEU A 235 23.81 -0.71 -9.65
CA LEU A 235 24.06 -1.05 -11.06
C LEU A 235 25.55 -1.31 -11.35
N ASP A 236 26.45 -0.55 -10.73
CA ASP A 236 27.90 -0.73 -10.82
C ASP A 236 28.35 -2.10 -10.30
N SER A 237 27.61 -2.71 -9.37
CA SER A 237 27.89 -4.07 -8.92
C SER A 237 27.68 -5.14 -10.01
N PHE A 238 26.92 -4.81 -11.06
CA PHE A 238 26.68 -5.66 -12.24
C PHE A 238 27.46 -5.23 -13.47
N ALA A 239 27.92 -3.98 -13.50
CA ALA A 239 28.54 -3.41 -14.67
C ALA A 239 29.90 -4.08 -14.94
N SER A 240 29.96 -4.91 -15.98
CA SER A 240 31.23 -5.37 -16.53
C SER A 240 31.94 -4.18 -17.19
N LYS A 241 33.23 -3.96 -16.89
CA LYS A 241 34.02 -2.95 -17.59
C LYS A 241 34.08 -3.28 -19.08
N VAL A 242 33.40 -2.49 -19.91
CA VAL A 242 33.54 -2.58 -21.37
C VAL A 242 34.85 -1.88 -21.74
N ASN A 243 35.89 -2.66 -22.03
CA ASN A 243 37.11 -2.14 -22.64
C ASN A 243 36.80 -1.76 -24.09
N VAL A 244 36.42 -0.51 -24.33
CA VAL A 244 36.33 0.03 -25.68
C VAL A 244 37.76 0.32 -26.14
N TYR A 245 38.30 -0.51 -27.03
CA TYR A 245 39.49 -0.16 -27.79
C TYR A 245 39.12 1.02 -28.70
N MET A 246 39.43 2.23 -28.25
CA MET A 246 39.45 3.41 -29.12
C MET A 246 40.69 3.24 -30.00
N GLY A 247 40.50 2.66 -31.19
CA GLY A 247 41.53 2.64 -32.23
C GLY A 247 41.85 4.08 -32.61
N VAL A 248 43.06 4.52 -32.26
CA VAL A 248 43.68 5.75 -32.77
C VAL A 248 44.20 5.47 -34.18
#